data_AF-A0AA42BMD2-F1
#
_entry.id   AF-A0AA42BMD2-F1
#
_cell.length_a   1.000
_cell.length_b   1.000
_cell.length_c   1.000
_cell.angle_alpha   90.00
_cell.angle_beta   90.00
_cell.angle_gamma   90.00
#
_symmetry.space_group_name_H-M   'P 1'
#
loop_
_entity.id
_entity.type
_entity.pdbx_description
1 polymer ?
#
loop_
_entity_poly.entity_id
_entity_poly.type
_entity_poly.pdbx_seq_one_letter_code
_entity_poly.pdbx_strand_id
1 'polypeptide(L)'
;VTALGNEEGESEAVDTRPTVKVTQLSPVAYPVEIEAFGELSPLESTNLSAQVSGEITSLNLQFLSGGIIKRGEVLFTIEKHAYEAALL
;
A
#
# COMPACT_ATOMS: atom_id res chain seq x y z
N VAL A 1 -89.05 -32.69 -36.39
CA VAL A 1 -88.02 -33.59 -35.83
C VAL A 1 -87.08 -32.75 -35.00
N THR A 2 -86.95 -33.10 -33.74
CA THR A 2 -86.18 -32.41 -32.69
C THR A 2 -84.77 -33.02 -32.60
N ALA A 3 -83.76 -32.21 -32.28
CA ALA A 3 -82.58 -32.54 -31.45
C ALA A 3 -81.88 -31.20 -31.12
N LEU A 4 -82.04 -30.57 -29.95
CA LEU A 4 -81.39 -30.80 -28.64
C LEU A 4 -79.85 -30.74 -28.67
N GLY A 5 -79.30 -29.83 -27.84
CA GLY A 5 -77.88 -29.79 -27.48
C GLY A 5 -77.46 -28.42 -26.94
N ASN A 6 -77.64 -28.22 -25.63
CA ASN A 6 -77.34 -27.02 -24.85
C ASN A 6 -75.83 -26.94 -24.48
N GLU A 7 -75.40 -25.78 -23.95
CA GLU A 7 -74.21 -25.55 -23.08
C GLU A 7 -72.87 -25.36 -23.83
N GLU A 8 -71.99 -24.41 -23.52
CA GLU A 8 -71.82 -23.54 -22.34
C GLU A 8 -70.65 -22.57 -22.63
N GLY A 9 -70.62 -21.44 -21.92
CA GLY A 9 -69.36 -20.87 -21.45
C GLY A 9 -68.73 -19.78 -22.31
N GLU A 10 -69.09 -18.54 -22.01
CA GLU A 10 -68.25 -17.37 -22.25
C GLU A 10 -66.91 -17.58 -21.52
N SER A 11 -65.87 -17.95 -22.26
CA SER A 11 -64.52 -18.12 -21.75
C SER A 11 -63.76 -16.82 -21.98
N GLU A 12 -63.68 -16.02 -20.91
CA GLU A 12 -62.88 -14.81 -20.79
C GLU A 12 -61.49 -15.00 -21.42
N ALA A 13 -61.07 -14.04 -22.25
CA ALA A 13 -59.80 -14.07 -22.95
C ALA A 13 -58.63 -14.26 -21.96
N VAL A 14 -58.03 -15.46 -21.97
CA VAL A 14 -56.90 -15.81 -21.11
C VAL A 14 -55.66 -15.03 -21.54
N ASP A 15 -55.20 -14.12 -20.68
CA ASP A 15 -53.96 -13.35 -20.88
C ASP A 15 -52.74 -14.26 -20.70
N THR A 16 -51.98 -14.45 -21.78
CA THR A 16 -50.80 -15.34 -21.89
C THR A 16 -49.48 -14.64 -21.61
N ARG A 17 -49.49 -13.39 -21.12
CA ARG A 17 -48.24 -12.65 -20.89
C ARG A 17 -47.41 -13.31 -19.79
N PRO A 18 -46.13 -13.64 -20.06
CA PRO A 18 -45.27 -14.25 -19.06
C PRO A 18 -45.05 -13.26 -17.92
N THR A 19 -45.33 -13.72 -16.69
CA THR A 19 -45.05 -12.94 -15.50
C THR A 19 -43.54 -12.88 -15.30
N VAL A 20 -42.97 -11.69 -15.44
CA VAL A 20 -41.55 -11.44 -15.24
C VAL A 20 -41.33 -10.70 -13.91
N LYS A 21 -40.28 -11.09 -13.20
CA LYS A 21 -39.85 -10.40 -12.00
C LYS A 21 -38.92 -9.25 -12.39
N VAL A 22 -39.31 -8.02 -12.08
CA VAL A 22 -38.48 -6.82 -12.31
C VAL A 22 -38.05 -6.23 -10.97
N THR A 23 -36.84 -5.67 -10.92
CA THR A 23 -36.32 -4.95 -9.76
C THR A 23 -35.89 -3.56 -10.22
N GLN A 24 -36.38 -2.52 -9.54
CA GLN A 24 -35.95 -1.14 -9.78
C GLN A 24 -34.62 -0.89 -9.06
N LEU A 25 -33.61 -0.44 -9.81
CA LEU A 25 -32.30 -0.07 -9.28
C LEU A 25 -32.26 1.45 -9.04
N SER A 26 -31.63 1.87 -7.96
CA SER A 26 -31.30 3.27 -7.70
C SER A 26 -29.78 3.42 -7.56
N PRO A 27 -29.19 4.55 -8.00
CA PRO A 27 -27.78 4.79 -7.81
C PRO A 27 -27.46 4.89 -6.31
N VAL A 28 -26.46 4.14 -5.86
CA VAL A 28 -25.91 4.21 -4.52
C VAL A 28 -24.42 4.53 -4.63
N ALA A 29 -23.94 5.47 -3.82
CA ALA A 29 -22.52 5.72 -3.71
C ALA A 29 -21.86 4.52 -3.02
N TYR A 30 -21.01 3.80 -3.76
CA TYR A 30 -20.25 2.67 -3.24
C TYR A 30 -18.77 3.05 -3.16
N PRO A 31 -18.24 3.35 -1.95
CA PRO A 31 -16.82 3.57 -1.78
C PRO A 31 -16.08 2.25 -1.96
N VAL A 32 -15.15 2.22 -2.91
CA VAL A 32 -14.25 1.07 -3.11
C VAL A 32 -12.98 1.34 -2.31
N GLU A 33 -12.63 0.42 -1.41
CA GLU A 33 -11.35 0.42 -0.72
C GLU A 33 -10.37 -0.43 -1.52
N ILE A 34 -9.22 0.14 -1.87
CA ILE A 34 -8.16 -0.54 -2.60
C ILE A 34 -6.93 -0.55 -1.72
N GLU A 35 -6.50 -1.74 -1.31
CA GLU A 35 -5.25 -1.92 -0.59
C GLU A 35 -4.09 -1.90 -1.59
N ALA A 36 -3.10 -1.03 -1.34
CA ALA A 36 -1.90 -0.91 -2.14
C ALA A 36 -0.66 -0.98 -1.24
N PHE A 37 0.39 -1.62 -1.74
CA PHE A 37 1.69 -1.70 -1.08
C PHE A 37 2.68 -0.81 -1.81
N GLY A 38 3.55 -0.14 -1.06
CA GLY A 38 4.62 0.70 -1.58
C GLY A 38 5.92 0.46 -0.83
N GLU A 39 7.03 0.85 -1.44
CA GLU A 39 8.35 0.82 -0.81
C GLU A 39 8.61 2.15 -0.09
N LEU A 40 9.16 2.08 1.12
CA LEU A 40 9.60 3.25 1.86
C LEU A 40 11.08 3.48 1.61
N SER A 41 11.41 4.68 1.14
CA SER A 41 12.80 5.13 1.01
C SER A 41 13.11 6.22 2.04
N PRO A 42 14.34 6.27 2.59
CA PRO A 42 14.77 7.35 3.46
C PRO A 42 14.71 8.69 2.72
N LEU A 43 14.23 9.74 3.40
CA LEU A 43 14.24 11.10 2.86
C LEU A 43 15.66 11.58 2.52
N GLU A 44 16.63 11.23 3.38
CA GLU A 44 18.03 11.55 3.21
C GLU A 44 18.87 10.29 3.46
N SER A 45 19.84 10.04 2.57
CA SER A 45 20.84 9.00 2.72
C SER A 45 22.21 9.60 2.42
N THR A 46 23.16 9.41 3.33
CA THR A 46 24.52 9.95 3.21
C THR A 46 25.51 8.82 3.32
N ASN A 47 26.35 8.66 2.30
CA ASN A 47 27.51 7.78 2.37
C ASN A 47 28.66 8.55 3.03
N LEU A 48 29.22 7.97 4.10
CA LEU A 48 30.33 8.56 4.82
C LEU A 48 31.62 7.80 4.51
N SER A 49 32.68 8.56 4.22
CA SER A 49 34.02 8.03 4.04
C SER A 49 35.00 8.84 4.88
N ALA A 50 36.07 8.20 5.36
CA ALA A 50 37.17 8.92 5.96
C ALA A 50 37.82 9.83 4.90
N GLN A 51 38.09 11.09 5.26
CA GLN A 51 38.78 12.03 4.36
C GLN A 51 40.29 11.75 4.28
N VAL A 52 40.81 11.04 5.27
CA VAL A 52 42.23 10.78 5.44
C VAL A 52 42.46 9.31 5.81
N SER A 53 43.63 8.77 5.46
CA SER A 53 43.97 7.36 5.65
C SER A 53 44.70 7.12 6.98
N GLY A 54 44.17 6.26 7.84
CA GLY A 54 44.84 5.95 9.11
C GLY A 54 44.23 4.73 9.79
N GLU A 55 44.90 4.27 10.84
CA GLU A 55 44.40 3.20 11.68
C GLU A 55 43.27 3.71 12.59
N ILE A 56 42.21 2.90 12.74
CA ILE A 56 41.09 3.21 13.63
C ILE A 56 41.46 2.84 15.07
N THR A 57 41.41 3.81 15.98
CA THR A 57 41.73 3.62 17.41
C THR A 57 40.48 3.37 18.26
N SER A 58 39.33 3.90 17.85
CA SER A 58 38.06 3.69 18.55
C SER A 58 36.87 3.79 17.61
N LEU A 59 35.81 3.03 17.92
CA LEU A 59 34.55 3.00 17.18
C LEU A 59 33.38 3.26 18.13
N ASN A 60 32.47 4.15 17.75
CA ASN A 60 31.26 4.42 18.51
C ASN A 60 30.24 3.28 18.32
N LEU A 61 29.72 2.73 19.41
CA LEU A 61 28.73 1.64 19.38
C LEU A 61 27.42 2.04 18.68
N GLN A 62 27.06 3.32 18.74
CA GLN A 62 25.87 3.85 18.05
C GLN A 62 26.09 4.00 16.53
N PHE A 63 27.34 3.92 16.05
CA PHE A 63 27.66 3.97 14.62
C PHE A 63 27.59 2.58 13.96
N LEU A 64 27.26 1.53 14.73
CA LEU A 64 26.91 0.22 14.20
C LEU A 64 25.56 0.27 13.49
N SER A 65 25.31 -0.71 12.61
CA SER A 65 24.07 -0.81 11.84
C SER A 65 22.83 -0.76 12.73
N GLY A 66 21.94 0.19 12.44
CA GLY A 66 20.70 0.40 13.20
C GLY A 66 20.84 1.30 14.42
N GLY A 67 22.04 1.80 14.73
CA GLY A 67 22.24 2.80 15.76
C GLY A 67 21.79 4.21 15.35
N ILE A 68 21.48 5.04 16.33
CA ILE A 68 21.02 6.43 16.15
C ILE A 68 22.16 7.36 16.56
N ILE A 69 22.55 8.26 15.66
CA ILE A 69 23.64 9.21 15.87
C ILE A 69 23.13 10.64 15.75
N LYS A 70 23.61 11.52 16.63
CA LYS A 70 23.31 12.95 16.55
C LYS A 70 24.38 13.69 15.74
N ARG A 71 23.99 14.82 15.15
CA ARG A 71 24.93 15.71 14.47
C ARG A 71 26.03 16.17 15.43
N GLY A 72 27.28 16.05 14.99
CA GLY A 72 28.47 16.44 15.76
C GLY A 72 29.01 15.34 16.68
N GLU A 73 28.38 14.17 16.71
CA GLU A 73 28.90 13.03 17.45
C GLU A 73 30.07 12.36 16.71
N VAL A 74 31.09 11.93 17.46
CA VAL A 74 32.26 11.24 16.90
C VAL A 74 31.88 9.80 16.55
N LEU A 75 32.06 9.44 15.29
CA LEU A 75 31.72 8.12 14.76
C LEU A 75 32.83 7.09 15.04
N PHE A 76 34.06 7.47 14.74
CA PHE A 76 35.27 6.72 15.02
C PHE A 76 36.46 7.69 15.10
N THR A 77 37.52 7.27 15.78
CA THR A 77 38.75 8.05 15.90
C THR A 77 39.86 7.34 15.13
N ILE A 78 40.67 8.10 14.41
CA ILE A 78 41.88 7.63 13.74
C ILE A 78 43.13 8.02 14.53
N GLU A 79 44.21 7.27 14.34
CA GLU A 79 45.55 7.58 14.86
C GLU A 79 45.96 9.00 14.45
N LYS A 80 46.44 9.82 15.39
CA LYS A 80 46.73 11.25 15.20
C LYS A 80 48.22 11.58 15.04
N HIS A 81 49.12 10.77 15.58
CA HIS A 81 50.56 11.09 15.64
C HIS A 81 51.13 11.31 14.24
N ALA A 82 50.72 10.50 13.25
CA ALA A 82 51.15 10.68 11.85
C ALA A 82 50.71 12.04 11.27
N TYR A 83 49.54 12.53 11.64
CA TYR A 83 49.01 13.82 11.16
C TYR A 83 49.60 15.01 11.91
N GLU A 84 49.79 14.87 13.21
CA GLU A 84 50.39 15.90 14.06
C GLU A 84 51.87 16.12 13.69
N ALA A 85 52.61 15.04 13.39
CA ALA A 85 53.99 15.13 12.94
C ALA A 85 54.14 15.82 11.58
N ALA A 86 53.18 15.67 10.67
CA ALA A 86 53.21 16.29 9.35
C ALA A 86 52.95 17.82 9.38
N LEU A 87 52.52 18.36 10.51
CA LEU A 87 52.25 19.80 10.69
C LEU A 87 53.49 20.58 11.16
N LEU A 88 54.49 19.89 11.73
CA LEU A 88 55.76 20.44 12.22
C LEU A 88 56.79 20.58 11.10
#